data_AF-A0A7K4D0B0-F1
#
_entry.id   AF-A0A7K4D0B0-F1
#
_cell.length_a   1.000
_cell.length_b   1.000
_cell.length_c   1.000
_cell.angle_alpha   90.00
_cell.angle_beta   90.00
_cell.angle_gamma   90.00
#
_symmetry.space_group_name_H-M   'P 1'
#
loop_
_entity.id
_entity.type
_entity.pdbx_description
1 polymer ?
#
loop_
_entity_poly.entity_id
_entity_poly.type
_entity_poly.pdbx_seq_one_letter_code
_entity_poly.pdbx_strand_id
1 'polypeptide(L)'
;MSKIDAEALLGPFREFMEKVKEAMNAKNYKAALAGLNIAGKLVTDIQNAGGEIPEEDITELGMLFAKASEAAEYQATEKKEKEPSQLAILRDRGTRAEATGKKVKVMSVFLFGLDAAGKTTFIDYINKERFIDPAPTVGVSISRIALGSMKFVFNDVGGQEKYRNDWKKYWKAPDFMVFMVDASDSARFGVAKQYLWSVLKDPASQGVPLVVMSNKMDKPDAKPLVEVVNALDLGAIPSGERLVGIFDTSVKTTKNIDKALNFVASTALSDQALRHFVDAEITRLNRNLGEFYKAYVEEAKVLESEGHFKKAADRVLKAKLVQEELFKQGFSKAAKEVQKCNAWLAKLAQQIK
;
A
#
# COMPACT_ATOMS: atom_id res chain seq x y z
N MET A 1 -36.40 12.87 -4.45
CA MET A 1 -35.34 11.84 -4.28
C MET A 1 -35.74 10.66 -5.14
N SER A 2 -35.19 10.49 -6.35
CA SER A 2 -35.55 9.34 -7.20
C SER A 2 -34.76 8.11 -6.75
N LYS A 3 -35.47 7.16 -6.12
CA LYS A 3 -34.91 5.86 -5.77
C LYS A 3 -34.30 5.23 -7.03
N ILE A 4 -33.10 4.67 -6.91
CA ILE A 4 -32.55 3.81 -7.97
C ILE A 4 -33.52 2.64 -8.12
N ASP A 5 -33.94 2.34 -9.34
CA ASP A 5 -34.79 1.20 -9.59
C ASP A 5 -33.93 -0.07 -9.50
N ALA A 6 -34.32 -0.98 -8.61
CA ALA A 6 -33.64 -2.25 -8.40
C ALA A 6 -33.54 -3.07 -9.70
N GLU A 7 -34.55 -2.97 -10.56
CA GLU A 7 -34.62 -3.73 -11.82
C GLU A 7 -33.51 -3.29 -12.80
N ALA A 8 -33.10 -2.01 -12.75
CA ALA A 8 -32.02 -1.46 -13.56
C ALA A 8 -30.61 -1.92 -13.13
N LEU A 9 -30.48 -2.47 -11.91
CA LEU A 9 -29.22 -2.97 -11.35
C LEU A 9 -29.07 -4.49 -11.49
N LEU A 10 -30.18 -5.24 -11.65
CA LEU A 10 -30.18 -6.70 -11.85
C LEU A 10 -29.53 -7.12 -13.18
N GLY A 11 -29.78 -6.38 -14.27
CA GLY A 11 -29.16 -6.64 -15.57
C GLY A 11 -27.61 -6.56 -15.52
N PRO A 12 -27.05 -5.45 -15.02
CA PRO A 12 -25.61 -5.32 -14.78
C PRO A 12 -25.04 -6.39 -13.86
N PHE A 13 -25.76 -6.76 -12.79
CA PHE A 13 -25.33 -7.82 -11.87
C PHE A 13 -25.16 -9.16 -12.60
N ARG A 14 -26.13 -9.58 -13.42
CA ARG A 14 -26.04 -10.81 -14.22
C ARG A 14 -24.92 -10.79 -15.25
N GLU A 15 -24.73 -9.65 -15.93
CA GLU A 15 -23.64 -9.49 -16.89
C GLU A 15 -22.26 -9.60 -16.23
N PHE A 16 -22.12 -9.07 -15.01
CA PHE A 16 -20.89 -9.22 -14.22
C PHE A 16 -20.67 -10.66 -13.78
N MET A 17 -21.72 -11.37 -13.38
CA MET A 17 -21.61 -12.79 -13.00
C MET A 17 -21.15 -13.66 -14.17
N GLU A 18 -21.63 -13.42 -15.38
CA GLU A 18 -21.13 -14.13 -16.58
C GLU A 18 -19.67 -13.81 -16.90
N LYS A 19 -19.27 -12.53 -16.87
CA LYS A 19 -17.86 -12.14 -17.05
C LYS A 19 -16.93 -12.72 -15.99
N VAL A 20 -17.42 -12.88 -14.76
CA VAL A 20 -16.69 -13.59 -13.69
C VAL A 20 -16.51 -15.06 -14.05
N LYS A 21 -17.56 -15.75 -14.52
CA LYS A 21 -17.48 -17.16 -14.95
C LYS A 21 -16.51 -17.35 -16.11
N GLU A 22 -16.52 -16.45 -17.09
CA GLU A 22 -15.54 -16.44 -18.19
C GLU A 22 -14.10 -16.25 -17.67
N ALA A 23 -13.88 -15.30 -16.77
CA ALA A 23 -12.56 -15.06 -16.17
C ALA A 23 -12.09 -16.26 -15.32
N MET A 24 -13.01 -16.93 -14.61
CA MET A 24 -12.73 -18.15 -13.86
C MET A 24 -12.33 -19.31 -14.79
N ASN A 25 -13.07 -19.51 -15.89
CA ASN A 25 -12.76 -20.54 -16.89
C ASN A 25 -11.41 -20.28 -17.59
N ALA A 26 -11.08 -19.02 -17.84
CA ALA A 26 -9.79 -18.60 -18.38
C ALA A 26 -8.64 -18.66 -17.35
N LYS A 27 -8.91 -19.12 -16.11
CA LYS A 27 -7.96 -19.11 -14.98
C LYS A 27 -7.38 -17.73 -14.67
N ASN A 28 -8.10 -16.67 -15.04
CA ASN A 28 -7.75 -15.29 -14.75
C ASN A 28 -8.40 -14.84 -13.44
N TYR A 29 -7.95 -15.46 -12.33
CA TYR A 29 -8.58 -15.30 -11.02
C TYR A 29 -8.50 -13.87 -10.48
N LYS A 30 -7.50 -13.09 -10.90
CA LYS A 30 -7.38 -11.66 -10.55
C LYS A 30 -8.51 -10.83 -11.18
N ALA A 31 -8.85 -11.10 -12.45
CA ALA A 31 -9.99 -10.45 -13.10
C ALA A 31 -11.32 -10.94 -12.51
N ALA A 32 -11.42 -12.23 -12.19
CA ALA A 32 -12.60 -12.80 -11.52
C ALA A 32 -12.85 -12.13 -10.17
N LEU A 33 -11.83 -11.99 -9.31
CA LEU A 33 -11.94 -11.32 -8.01
C LEU A 33 -12.34 -9.85 -8.13
N ALA A 34 -11.84 -9.13 -9.12
CA ALA A 34 -12.25 -7.76 -9.38
C ALA A 34 -13.74 -7.69 -9.76
N GLY A 35 -14.21 -8.57 -10.64
CA GLY A 35 -15.63 -8.68 -11.01
C GLY A 35 -16.52 -9.06 -9.84
N LEU A 36 -16.08 -9.99 -9.00
CA LEU A 36 -16.79 -10.46 -7.81
C LEU A 36 -16.97 -9.37 -6.75
N ASN A 37 -15.95 -8.54 -6.51
CA ASN A 37 -16.07 -7.39 -5.60
C ASN A 37 -17.09 -6.35 -6.10
N ILE A 38 -17.17 -6.15 -7.42
CA ILE A 38 -18.15 -5.25 -8.04
C ILE A 38 -19.55 -5.85 -7.91
N ALA A 39 -19.71 -7.15 -8.16
CA ALA A 39 -20.98 -7.86 -8.01
C ALA A 39 -21.48 -7.82 -6.55
N GLY A 40 -20.60 -8.02 -5.57
CA GLY A 40 -20.94 -7.89 -4.14
C GLY A 40 -21.37 -6.48 -3.75
N LYS A 41 -20.77 -5.43 -4.34
CA LYS A 41 -21.22 -4.05 -4.13
C LYS A 41 -22.59 -3.80 -4.76
N LEU A 42 -22.85 -4.35 -5.95
CA LEU A 42 -24.16 -4.26 -6.62
C LEU A 42 -25.25 -4.95 -5.79
N VAL A 43 -24.96 -6.07 -5.14
CA VAL A 43 -25.89 -6.74 -4.22
C VAL A 43 -26.35 -5.78 -3.11
N THR A 44 -25.41 -5.13 -2.44
CA THR A 44 -25.69 -4.14 -1.40
C THR A 44 -26.49 -2.96 -1.95
N ASP A 45 -26.15 -2.46 -3.14
CA ASP A 45 -26.83 -1.33 -3.78
C ASP A 45 -28.28 -1.67 -4.20
N ILE A 46 -28.53 -2.90 -4.67
CA ILE A 46 -29.87 -3.42 -5.00
C ILE A 46 -30.74 -3.55 -3.74
N GLN A 47 -30.19 -4.13 -2.67
CA GLN A 47 -30.89 -4.28 -1.39
C GLN A 47 -31.25 -2.91 -0.79
N ASN A 48 -30.32 -1.94 -0.84
CA ASN A 48 -30.57 -0.56 -0.39
C ASN A 48 -31.62 0.17 -1.25
N ALA A 49 -31.78 -0.22 -2.51
CA ALA A 49 -32.82 0.29 -3.39
C ALA A 49 -34.21 -0.35 -3.14
N GLY A 50 -34.30 -1.36 -2.26
CA GLY A 50 -35.52 -2.13 -2.00
C GLY A 50 -35.76 -3.26 -3.00
N GLY A 51 -34.72 -3.65 -3.74
CA GLY A 51 -34.74 -4.78 -4.65
C GLY A 51 -34.39 -6.10 -3.97
N GLU A 52 -34.95 -7.18 -4.48
CA GLU A 52 -34.58 -8.53 -4.09
C GLU A 52 -33.70 -9.18 -5.15
N ILE A 53 -32.70 -9.93 -4.69
CA ILE A 53 -31.85 -10.76 -5.54
C ILE A 53 -32.16 -12.20 -5.18
N PRO A 54 -32.35 -13.08 -6.18
CA PRO A 54 -32.54 -14.51 -5.93
C PRO A 54 -31.45 -15.07 -5.01
N GLU A 55 -31.84 -15.87 -4.02
CA GLU A 55 -30.91 -16.48 -3.06
C GLU A 55 -29.86 -17.35 -3.74
N GLU A 56 -30.22 -17.98 -4.87
CA GLU A 56 -29.33 -18.75 -5.73
C GLU A 56 -28.16 -17.90 -6.26
N ASP A 57 -28.42 -16.66 -6.68
CA ASP A 57 -27.42 -15.74 -7.22
C ASP A 57 -26.47 -15.24 -6.12
N ILE A 58 -26.99 -14.99 -4.91
CA ILE A 58 -26.19 -14.61 -3.74
C ILE A 58 -25.27 -15.77 -3.32
N THR A 59 -25.80 -16.99 -3.36
CA THR A 59 -25.05 -18.21 -3.04
C THR A 59 -23.98 -18.48 -4.10
N GLU A 60 -24.29 -18.32 -5.38
CA GLU A 60 -23.33 -18.45 -6.49
C GLU A 60 -22.21 -17.42 -6.36
N LEU A 61 -22.54 -16.17 -6.04
CA LEU A 61 -21.57 -15.10 -5.81
C LEU A 61 -20.60 -15.47 -4.68
N GLY A 62 -21.12 -15.95 -3.54
CA GLY A 62 -20.31 -16.38 -2.40
C GLY A 62 -19.38 -17.56 -2.75
N MET A 63 -19.89 -18.57 -3.46
CA MET A 63 -19.10 -19.71 -3.92
C MET A 63 -17.99 -19.31 -4.89
N LEU A 64 -18.29 -18.44 -5.86
CA LEU A 64 -17.30 -17.94 -6.81
C LEU A 64 -16.25 -17.08 -6.10
N PHE A 65 -16.63 -16.29 -5.10
CA PHE A 65 -15.70 -15.51 -4.29
C PHE A 65 -14.70 -16.39 -3.55
N ALA A 66 -15.18 -17.46 -2.90
CA ALA A 66 -14.32 -18.41 -2.21
C ALA A 66 -13.36 -19.12 -3.18
N LYS A 67 -13.89 -19.69 -4.27
CA LYS A 67 -13.09 -20.38 -5.30
C LYS A 67 -12.04 -19.48 -5.95
N ALA A 68 -12.42 -18.25 -6.30
CA ALA A 68 -11.51 -17.31 -6.95
C ALA A 68 -10.40 -16.85 -5.98
N SER A 69 -10.72 -16.67 -4.70
CA SER A 69 -9.76 -16.27 -3.67
C SER A 69 -8.73 -17.38 -3.43
N GLU A 70 -9.19 -18.62 -3.23
CA GLU A 70 -8.33 -19.79 -3.03
C GLU A 70 -7.43 -20.05 -4.25
N ALA A 71 -8.00 -20.01 -5.46
CA ALA A 71 -7.23 -20.26 -6.69
C ALA A 71 -6.24 -19.13 -7.02
N ALA A 72 -6.59 -17.87 -6.69
CA ALA A 72 -5.67 -16.74 -6.83
C ALA A 72 -4.52 -16.81 -5.83
N GLU A 73 -4.78 -17.23 -4.59
CA GLU A 73 -3.73 -17.46 -3.58
C GLU A 73 -2.78 -18.58 -4.03
N TYR A 74 -3.31 -19.71 -4.49
CA TYR A 74 -2.50 -20.84 -4.98
C TYR A 74 -1.63 -20.46 -6.19
N GLN A 75 -2.18 -19.77 -7.19
CA GLN A 75 -1.40 -19.27 -8.33
C GLN A 75 -0.37 -18.20 -7.92
N ALA A 76 -0.71 -17.35 -6.96
CA ALA A 76 0.22 -16.34 -6.46
C ALA A 76 1.38 -16.99 -5.70
N THR A 77 1.15 -18.08 -4.96
CA THR A 77 2.20 -18.86 -4.31
C THR A 77 3.08 -19.60 -5.30
N GLU A 78 2.51 -20.29 -6.30
CA GLU A 78 3.30 -21.00 -7.32
C GLU A 78 4.12 -20.06 -8.22
N LYS A 79 3.57 -18.89 -8.60
CA LYS A 79 4.33 -17.89 -9.38
C LYS A 79 5.42 -17.21 -8.56
N LYS A 80 5.19 -16.95 -7.27
CA LYS A 80 6.20 -16.37 -6.37
C LYS A 80 7.40 -17.30 -6.13
N GLU A 81 7.22 -18.61 -6.21
CA GLU A 81 8.34 -19.56 -6.03
C GLU A 81 9.25 -19.68 -7.26
N LYS A 82 8.76 -19.39 -8.48
CA LYS A 82 9.52 -19.59 -9.73
C LYS A 82 10.24 -18.36 -10.27
N GLU A 83 9.76 -17.15 -10.00
CA GLU A 83 10.44 -15.91 -10.42
C GLU A 83 11.16 -15.25 -9.23
N PRO A 84 12.46 -14.91 -9.36
CA PRO A 84 13.16 -14.19 -8.31
C PRO A 84 12.45 -12.86 -8.05
N SER A 85 12.22 -12.55 -6.77
CA SER A 85 11.56 -11.29 -6.43
C SER A 85 12.37 -10.09 -6.91
N GLN A 86 11.72 -8.94 -7.05
CA GLN A 86 12.38 -7.71 -7.46
C GLN A 86 13.46 -7.26 -6.43
N LEU A 87 13.28 -7.59 -5.14
CA LEU A 87 14.32 -7.43 -4.12
C LEU A 87 15.52 -8.37 -4.38
N ALA A 88 15.27 -9.61 -4.82
CA ALA A 88 16.32 -10.58 -5.09
C ALA A 88 17.18 -10.12 -6.26
N ILE A 89 16.52 -9.58 -7.29
CA ILE A 89 17.16 -8.99 -8.46
C ILE A 89 18.01 -7.78 -8.06
N LEU A 90 17.49 -6.88 -7.22
CA LEU A 90 18.25 -5.73 -6.73
C LEU A 90 19.45 -6.15 -5.88
N ARG A 91 19.29 -7.15 -5.02
CA ARG A 91 20.37 -7.69 -4.20
C ARG A 91 21.46 -8.29 -5.06
N ASP A 92 21.10 -9.12 -6.05
CA ASP A 92 22.06 -9.70 -7.00
C ASP A 92 22.82 -8.61 -7.79
N ARG A 93 22.11 -7.57 -8.25
CA ARG A 93 22.74 -6.39 -8.86
C ARG A 93 23.69 -5.67 -7.90
N GLY A 94 23.31 -5.54 -6.63
CA GLY A 94 24.14 -5.01 -5.54
C GLY A 94 25.44 -5.76 -5.39
N THR A 95 25.36 -7.08 -5.22
CA THR A 95 26.52 -7.96 -5.09
C THR A 95 27.45 -7.87 -6.31
N ARG A 96 26.90 -7.81 -7.53
CA ARG A 96 27.68 -7.65 -8.76
C ARG A 96 28.32 -6.27 -8.89
N ALA A 97 27.62 -5.20 -8.48
CA ALA A 97 28.17 -3.85 -8.47
C ALA A 97 29.35 -3.72 -7.49
N GLU A 98 29.26 -4.35 -6.32
CA GLU A 98 30.37 -4.44 -5.37
C GLU A 98 31.56 -5.21 -5.95
N ALA A 99 31.32 -6.35 -6.62
CA ALA A 99 32.38 -7.16 -7.23
C ALA A 99 33.11 -6.47 -8.41
N THR A 100 32.47 -5.52 -9.08
CA THR A 100 33.02 -4.81 -10.25
C THR A 100 33.76 -3.51 -9.89
N GLY A 101 33.88 -3.18 -8.60
CA GLY A 101 34.62 -1.99 -8.13
C GLY A 101 33.95 -0.66 -8.46
N LYS A 102 32.68 -0.65 -8.91
CA LYS A 102 31.92 0.58 -9.11
C LYS A 102 31.73 1.30 -7.77
N LYS A 103 31.77 2.63 -7.78
CA LYS A 103 31.54 3.45 -6.58
C LYS A 103 30.09 3.29 -6.12
N VAL A 104 29.88 2.50 -5.06
CA VAL A 104 28.56 2.25 -4.45
C VAL A 104 28.25 3.36 -3.45
N LYS A 105 27.08 3.99 -3.56
CA LYS A 105 26.64 5.00 -2.58
C LYS A 105 26.24 4.29 -1.28
N VAL A 106 26.87 4.65 -0.18
CA VAL A 106 26.56 4.10 1.15
C VAL A 106 25.59 5.03 1.84
N MET A 107 24.47 4.49 2.33
CA MET A 107 23.42 5.20 3.05
C MET A 107 23.28 4.63 4.45
N SER A 108 23.45 5.45 5.48
CA SER A 108 23.23 5.10 6.87
C SER A 108 21.75 5.22 7.22
N VAL A 109 21.16 4.14 7.74
CA VAL A 109 19.76 4.10 8.17
C VAL A 109 19.71 3.85 9.68
N PHE A 110 19.04 4.74 10.40
CA PHE A 110 18.71 4.53 11.80
C PHE A 110 17.34 3.87 11.93
N LEU A 111 17.31 2.58 12.31
CA LEU A 111 16.09 1.81 12.50
C LEU A 111 15.78 1.71 14.01
N PHE A 112 14.69 2.34 14.43
CA PHE A 112 14.36 2.46 15.86
C PHE A 112 12.85 2.35 16.10
N GLY A 113 12.48 2.18 17.37
CA GLY A 113 11.14 1.82 17.79
C GLY A 113 11.16 0.87 18.98
N LEU A 114 10.01 0.66 19.61
CA LEU A 114 9.93 -0.20 20.80
C LEU A 114 10.32 -1.65 20.49
N ASP A 115 10.61 -2.41 21.55
CA ASP A 115 10.77 -3.85 21.47
C ASP A 115 9.54 -4.51 20.86
N ALA A 116 9.78 -5.62 20.17
CA ALA A 116 8.76 -6.36 19.42
C ALA A 116 8.06 -5.58 18.29
N ALA A 117 8.40 -4.34 17.96
CA ALA A 117 7.78 -3.63 16.83
C ALA A 117 7.98 -4.34 15.47
N GLY A 118 9.05 -5.15 15.34
CA GLY A 118 9.38 -5.95 14.15
C GLY A 118 10.61 -5.48 13.37
N LYS A 119 11.48 -4.67 13.97
CA LYS A 119 12.67 -4.05 13.34
C LYS A 119 13.62 -5.09 12.74
N THR A 120 14.02 -6.07 13.55
CA THR A 120 14.91 -7.15 13.13
C THR A 120 14.24 -8.03 12.07
N THR A 121 12.95 -8.33 12.21
CA THR A 121 12.17 -9.03 11.18
C THR A 121 12.19 -8.29 9.84
N PHE A 122 12.05 -6.96 9.87
CA PHE A 122 12.10 -6.14 8.66
C PHE A 122 13.47 -6.22 7.96
N ILE A 123 14.57 -6.14 8.72
CA ILE A 123 15.92 -6.31 8.17
C ILE A 123 16.13 -7.71 7.61
N ASP A 124 15.72 -8.75 8.37
CA ASP A 124 15.81 -10.13 7.92
C ASP A 124 15.00 -10.36 6.64
N TYR A 125 13.81 -9.76 6.55
CA TYR A 125 12.98 -9.81 5.36
C TYR A 125 13.65 -9.13 4.15
N ILE A 126 14.23 -7.94 4.29
CA ILE A 126 14.94 -7.28 3.18
C ILE A 126 16.15 -8.13 2.74
N ASN A 127 16.84 -8.77 3.69
CA ASN A 127 18.05 -9.51 3.40
C ASN A 127 17.79 -10.90 2.80
N LYS A 128 16.75 -11.60 3.29
CA LYS A 128 16.48 -13.02 3.03
C LYS A 128 15.16 -13.28 2.30
N GLU A 129 14.31 -12.26 2.12
CA GLU A 129 12.97 -12.33 1.52
C GLU A 129 12.02 -13.34 2.17
N ARG A 130 12.32 -13.71 3.41
CA ARG A 130 11.53 -14.65 4.19
C ARG A 130 11.24 -14.03 5.54
N PHE A 131 10.00 -14.21 5.98
CA PHE A 131 9.66 -13.93 7.37
C PHE A 131 10.37 -14.95 8.27
N ILE A 132 11.14 -14.43 9.22
CA ILE A 132 11.80 -15.20 10.25
C ILE A 132 11.35 -14.62 11.58
N ASP A 133 10.81 -15.45 12.47
CA ASP A 133 10.47 -15.04 13.82
C ASP A 133 11.76 -14.63 14.55
N PRO A 134 11.92 -13.36 14.94
CA PRO A 134 13.17 -12.90 15.53
C PRO A 134 13.20 -13.26 17.03
N ALA A 135 14.38 -13.64 17.52
CA ALA A 135 14.65 -13.54 18.95
C ALA A 135 14.80 -12.05 19.36
N PRO A 136 14.49 -11.66 20.61
CA PRO A 136 14.66 -10.28 21.06
C PRO A 136 16.10 -9.78 20.92
N THR A 137 16.29 -8.66 20.21
CA THR A 137 17.61 -8.06 19.98
C THR A 137 18.18 -7.44 21.24
N VAL A 138 19.39 -7.85 21.59
CA VAL A 138 20.19 -7.32 22.70
C VAL A 138 21.23 -6.35 22.13
N GLY A 139 21.25 -5.12 22.64
CA GLY A 139 22.22 -4.10 22.20
C GLY A 139 21.92 -3.56 20.80
N VAL A 140 22.93 -3.51 19.92
CA VAL A 140 22.84 -2.98 18.56
C VAL A 140 23.37 -4.00 17.56
N SER A 141 22.62 -4.20 16.47
CA SER A 141 23.04 -4.99 15.32
C SER A 141 23.24 -4.06 14.12
N ILE A 142 24.38 -4.19 13.43
CA ILE A 142 24.66 -3.44 12.21
C ILE A 142 24.49 -4.39 11.03
N SER A 143 23.47 -4.14 10.21
CA SER A 143 23.19 -4.92 9.01
C SER A 143 23.55 -4.11 7.76
N ARG A 144 24.37 -4.69 6.88
CA ARG A 144 24.76 -4.07 5.61
C ARG A 144 24.06 -4.79 4.47
N ILE A 145 23.20 -4.09 3.76
CA ILE A 145 22.39 -4.66 2.66
C ILE A 145 22.69 -3.88 1.39
N ALA A 146 23.21 -4.59 0.38
CA ALA A 146 23.38 -4.04 -0.96
C ALA A 146 22.07 -4.20 -1.75
N LEU A 147 21.52 -3.10 -2.25
CA LEU A 147 20.34 -3.06 -3.11
C LEU A 147 20.65 -2.20 -4.32
N GLY A 148 20.69 -2.81 -5.51
CA GLY A 148 20.98 -2.12 -6.76
C GLY A 148 22.41 -1.59 -6.81
N SER A 149 22.57 -0.27 -6.84
CA SER A 149 23.88 0.43 -6.81
C SER A 149 24.16 1.11 -5.46
N MET A 150 23.33 0.81 -4.45
CA MET A 150 23.42 1.38 -3.11
C MET A 150 23.71 0.33 -2.07
N LYS A 151 24.33 0.78 -0.97
CA LYS A 151 24.58 -0.01 0.22
C LYS A 151 23.91 0.66 1.41
N PHE A 152 22.91 0.02 1.98
CA PHE A 152 22.26 0.47 3.20
C PHE A 152 22.97 -0.13 4.42
N VAL A 153 23.29 0.74 5.38
CA VAL A 153 23.85 0.35 6.68
C VAL A 153 22.77 0.61 7.71
N PHE A 154 22.03 -0.44 8.07
CA PHE A 154 21.00 -0.39 9.10
C PHE A 154 21.63 -0.53 10.48
N ASN A 155 21.43 0.47 11.32
CA ASN A 155 21.71 0.40 12.74
C ASN A 155 20.42 -0.05 13.45
N ASP A 156 20.25 -1.35 13.66
CA ASP A 156 19.12 -1.95 14.38
C ASP A 156 19.38 -1.87 15.87
N VAL A 157 18.63 -1.02 16.56
CA VAL A 157 18.84 -0.79 17.98
C VAL A 157 17.77 -1.52 18.80
N GLY A 158 18.23 -2.25 19.82
CA GLY A 158 17.40 -2.96 20.77
C GLY A 158 16.32 -2.03 21.34
N GLY A 159 15.07 -2.48 21.25
CA GLY A 159 13.91 -1.67 21.66
C GLY A 159 13.53 -1.81 23.14
N GLN A 160 14.21 -2.67 23.91
CA GLN A 160 13.92 -2.90 25.32
C GLN A 160 14.33 -1.66 26.12
N GLU A 161 13.55 -1.34 27.15
CA GLU A 161 13.71 -0.12 27.96
C GLU A 161 15.15 0.15 28.40
N LYS A 162 15.85 -0.87 28.89
CA LYS A 162 17.26 -0.80 29.32
C LYS A 162 18.25 -0.33 28.24
N TYR A 163 17.93 -0.52 26.96
CA TYR A 163 18.80 -0.13 25.84
C TYR A 163 18.38 1.19 25.18
N ARG A 164 17.21 1.76 25.54
CA ARG A 164 16.69 2.98 24.90
C ARG A 164 17.50 4.22 25.22
N ASN A 165 18.10 4.29 26.41
CA ASN A 165 18.99 5.38 26.79
C ASN A 165 20.28 5.41 25.95
N ASP A 166 20.69 4.28 25.40
CA ASP A 166 21.88 4.17 24.56
C ASP A 166 21.60 4.49 23.09
N TRP A 167 20.34 4.64 22.66
CA TRP A 167 19.99 4.94 21.27
C TRP A 167 20.85 6.09 20.72
N LYS A 168 20.96 7.19 21.49
CA LYS A 168 21.77 8.39 21.18
C LYS A 168 23.24 8.14 20.83
N LYS A 169 23.81 7.01 21.25
CA LYS A 169 25.21 6.66 20.96
C LYS A 169 25.39 6.12 19.54
N TYR A 170 24.32 5.66 18.90
CA TYR A 170 24.39 4.86 17.67
C TYR A 170 23.91 5.57 16.40
N TRP A 171 23.44 6.82 16.51
CA TRP A 171 22.98 7.60 15.35
C TRP A 171 23.68 8.97 15.33
N LYS A 172 24.82 9.05 14.64
CA LYS A 172 25.48 10.32 14.32
C LYS A 172 25.15 10.68 12.87
N ALA A 173 24.14 11.53 12.69
CA ALA A 173 23.67 12.03 11.39
C ALA A 173 23.38 10.92 10.37
N PRO A 174 22.36 10.06 10.59
CA PRO A 174 21.94 9.09 9.60
C PRO A 174 21.38 9.80 8.35
N ASP A 175 21.51 9.16 7.18
CA ASP A 175 20.89 9.66 5.96
C ASP A 175 19.37 9.50 5.99
N PHE A 176 18.89 8.47 6.71
CA PHE A 176 17.46 8.16 6.88
C PHE A 176 17.15 7.67 8.28
N MET A 177 15.95 7.98 8.74
CA MET A 177 15.36 7.41 9.94
C MET A 177 14.15 6.56 9.58
N VAL A 178 14.09 5.34 10.11
CA VAL A 178 12.93 4.46 10.02
C VAL A 178 12.45 4.19 11.44
N PHE A 179 11.25 4.69 11.76
CA PHE A 179 10.58 4.44 13.02
C PHE A 179 9.50 3.37 12.84
N MET A 180 9.59 2.28 13.61
CA MET A 180 8.59 1.21 13.60
C MET A 180 7.77 1.18 14.89
N VAL A 181 6.46 1.07 14.75
CA VAL A 181 5.50 0.88 15.83
C VAL A 181 4.66 -0.39 15.58
N ASP A 182 4.35 -1.16 16.62
CA ASP A 182 3.40 -2.27 16.53
C ASP A 182 1.98 -1.70 16.59
N ALA A 183 1.27 -1.70 15.45
CA ALA A 183 -0.08 -1.14 15.34
C ALA A 183 -1.11 -1.87 16.22
N SER A 184 -0.81 -3.10 16.63
CA SER A 184 -1.67 -3.91 17.50
C SER A 184 -1.52 -3.54 18.98
N ASP A 185 -0.41 -2.90 19.34
CA ASP A 185 -0.05 -2.61 20.73
C ASP A 185 -0.36 -1.15 21.12
N SER A 186 -1.65 -0.82 21.03
CA SER A 186 -2.14 0.53 21.33
C SER A 186 -1.82 1.01 22.75
N ALA A 187 -1.71 0.09 23.72
CA ALA A 187 -1.34 0.39 25.11
C ALA A 187 0.06 1.05 25.22
N ARG A 188 0.96 0.77 24.28
CA ARG A 188 2.32 1.31 24.26
C ARG A 188 2.52 2.49 23.32
N PHE A 189 1.48 3.00 22.66
CA PHE A 189 1.60 4.16 21.77
C PHE A 189 2.13 5.41 22.47
N GLY A 190 1.73 5.68 23.71
CA GLY A 190 2.25 6.82 24.48
C GLY A 190 3.77 6.72 24.71
N VAL A 191 4.27 5.52 25.01
CA VAL A 191 5.71 5.26 25.16
C VAL A 191 6.42 5.38 23.81
N ALA A 192 5.83 4.83 22.75
CA ALA A 192 6.37 4.93 21.40
C ALA A 192 6.50 6.40 20.94
N LYS A 193 5.47 7.22 21.19
CA LYS A 193 5.45 8.67 20.97
C LYS A 193 6.61 9.34 21.71
N GLN A 194 6.74 9.10 23.01
CA GLN A 194 7.79 9.72 23.83
C GLN A 194 9.19 9.50 23.22
N TYR A 195 9.49 8.25 22.84
CA TYR A 195 10.80 7.93 22.26
C TYR A 195 10.98 8.46 20.83
N LEU A 196 9.95 8.43 19.99
CA LEU A 196 9.99 9.08 18.67
C LEU A 196 10.37 10.55 18.80
N TRP A 197 9.63 11.30 19.61
CA TRP A 197 9.86 12.72 19.81
C TRP A 197 11.19 13.02 20.51
N SER A 198 11.68 12.12 21.36
CA SER A 198 13.01 12.27 21.96
C SER A 198 14.13 12.25 20.91
N VAL A 199 13.96 11.48 19.82
CA VAL A 199 14.89 11.43 18.69
C VAL A 199 14.69 12.64 17.79
N LEU A 200 13.44 13.00 17.44
CA LEU A 200 13.16 14.13 16.54
C LEU A 200 13.59 15.49 17.11
N LYS A 201 13.61 15.65 18.44
CA LYS A 201 14.08 16.87 19.11
C LYS A 201 15.60 16.99 19.17
N ASP A 202 16.32 15.92 18.88
CA ASP A 202 17.77 15.94 18.94
C ASP A 202 18.34 16.60 17.67
N PRO A 203 19.27 17.57 17.80
CA PRO A 203 19.83 18.32 16.67
C PRO A 203 20.44 17.44 15.58
N ALA A 204 20.97 16.26 15.92
CA ALA A 204 21.53 15.34 14.94
C ALA A 204 20.47 14.76 13.98
N SER A 205 19.18 14.92 14.27
CA SER A 205 18.06 14.46 13.43
C SER A 205 17.50 15.53 12.51
N GLN A 206 17.93 16.78 12.66
CA GLN A 206 17.34 17.90 11.96
C GLN A 206 17.51 17.74 10.44
N GLY A 207 16.43 17.89 9.68
CA GLY A 207 16.43 17.73 8.22
C GLY A 207 16.48 16.27 7.73
N VAL A 208 16.72 15.30 8.59
CA VAL A 208 16.81 13.89 8.19
C VAL A 208 15.41 13.34 7.86
N PRO A 209 15.20 12.76 6.66
CA PRO A 209 13.93 12.14 6.29
C PRO A 209 13.52 11.02 7.25
N LEU A 210 12.23 10.99 7.56
CA LEU A 210 11.61 10.04 8.47
C LEU A 210 10.61 9.15 7.74
N VAL A 211 10.75 7.83 7.92
CA VAL A 211 9.72 6.85 7.54
C VAL A 211 9.10 6.28 8.80
N VAL A 212 7.79 6.42 8.97
CA VAL A 212 7.03 5.79 10.03
C VAL A 212 6.31 4.57 9.46
N MET A 213 6.61 3.40 10.02
CA MET A 213 6.00 2.13 9.67
C MET A 213 5.09 1.66 10.81
N SER A 214 3.78 1.78 10.60
CA SER A 214 2.74 1.21 11.44
C SER A 214 2.61 -0.27 11.14
N ASN A 215 3.40 -1.10 11.81
CA ASN A 215 3.63 -2.49 11.47
C ASN A 215 2.64 -3.46 12.14
N LYS A 216 2.58 -4.70 11.64
CA LYS A 216 1.71 -5.80 12.12
C LYS A 216 0.23 -5.61 11.83
N MET A 217 -0.08 -5.00 10.70
CA MET A 217 -1.45 -4.86 10.19
C MET A 217 -2.15 -6.19 9.86
N ASP A 218 -1.44 -7.32 9.95
CA ASP A 218 -1.99 -8.67 9.85
C ASP A 218 -2.74 -9.12 11.12
N LYS A 219 -2.55 -8.44 12.24
CA LYS A 219 -3.21 -8.80 13.49
C LYS A 219 -4.61 -8.16 13.60
N PRO A 220 -5.58 -8.83 14.25
CA PRO A 220 -6.96 -8.35 14.35
C PRO A 220 -7.11 -7.09 15.22
N ASP A 221 -6.21 -6.88 16.17
CA ASP A 221 -6.15 -5.73 17.07
C ASP A 221 -5.39 -4.53 16.49
N ALA A 222 -4.86 -4.65 15.27
CA ALA A 222 -4.11 -3.59 14.61
C ALA A 222 -4.96 -2.33 14.39
N LYS A 223 -4.46 -1.19 14.87
CA LYS A 223 -5.13 0.10 14.75
C LYS A 223 -4.99 0.68 13.34
N PRO A 224 -6.04 1.32 12.80
CA PRO A 224 -5.96 2.05 11.54
C PRO A 224 -4.87 3.13 11.56
N LEU A 225 -4.28 3.42 10.40
CA LEU A 225 -3.17 4.36 10.28
C LEU A 225 -3.48 5.76 10.86
N VAL A 226 -4.72 6.23 10.73
CA VAL A 226 -5.17 7.52 11.28
C VAL A 226 -5.08 7.57 12.81
N GLU A 227 -5.38 6.46 13.49
CA GLU A 227 -5.29 6.37 14.95
C GLU A 227 -3.83 6.41 15.40
N VAL A 228 -2.94 5.70 14.68
CA VAL A 228 -1.50 5.71 14.95
C VAL A 228 -0.90 7.10 14.72
N VAL A 229 -1.28 7.78 13.63
CA VAL A 229 -0.87 9.17 13.33
C VAL A 229 -1.23 10.11 14.48
N ASN A 230 -2.47 10.02 14.98
CA ASN A 230 -2.94 10.84 16.08
C ASN A 230 -2.25 10.48 17.41
N ALA A 231 -2.14 9.19 17.72
CA ALA A 231 -1.55 8.72 18.97
C ALA A 231 -0.04 9.04 19.08
N LEU A 232 0.67 9.03 17.95
CA LEU A 232 2.07 9.44 17.87
C LEU A 232 2.26 10.95 17.64
N ASP A 233 1.17 11.68 17.42
CA ASP A 233 1.14 13.13 17.21
C ASP A 233 1.91 13.59 15.96
N LEU A 234 1.96 12.74 14.92
CA LEU A 234 2.82 13.00 13.75
C LEU A 234 2.43 14.28 12.99
N GLY A 235 1.18 14.72 13.11
CA GLY A 235 0.71 15.99 12.53
C GLY A 235 1.36 17.23 13.16
N ALA A 236 1.96 17.11 14.34
CA ALA A 236 2.71 18.18 14.98
C ALA A 236 4.13 18.36 14.41
N ILE A 237 4.60 17.47 13.54
CA ILE A 237 5.90 17.64 12.88
C ILE A 237 5.79 18.83 11.91
N PRO A 238 6.59 19.90 12.09
CA PRO A 238 6.48 21.10 11.26
C PRO A 238 6.66 20.81 9.77
N SER A 239 5.75 21.36 8.97
CA SER A 239 5.85 21.28 7.51
C SER A 239 7.12 21.97 7.04
N GLY A 240 7.94 21.25 6.26
CA GLY A 240 9.20 21.77 5.69
C GLY A 240 10.45 21.51 6.54
N GLU A 241 10.34 20.98 7.77
CA GLU A 241 11.52 20.66 8.58
C GLU A 241 12.23 19.39 8.08
N ARG A 242 11.47 18.42 7.59
CA ARG A 242 11.96 17.14 7.05
C ARG A 242 10.91 16.49 6.17
N LEU A 243 11.34 15.57 5.31
CA LEU A 243 10.43 14.69 4.57
C LEU A 243 9.90 13.59 5.49
N VAL A 244 8.60 13.32 5.45
CA VAL A 244 7.95 12.29 6.27
C VAL A 244 7.09 11.37 5.41
N GLY A 245 7.35 10.06 5.47
CA GLY A 245 6.54 9.03 4.84
C GLY A 245 5.90 8.15 5.91
N ILE A 246 4.58 7.91 5.83
CA ILE A 246 3.84 7.16 6.85
C ILE A 246 3.11 6.00 6.16
N PHE A 247 3.35 4.77 6.59
CA PHE A 247 2.86 3.57 5.93
C PHE A 247 2.29 2.58 6.94
N ASP A 248 1.14 1.97 6.61
CA ASP A 248 0.61 0.81 7.30
C ASP A 248 1.25 -0.45 6.71
N THR A 249 1.98 -1.22 7.51
CA THR A 249 2.82 -2.31 7.00
C THR A 249 2.56 -3.62 7.72
N SER A 250 2.86 -4.72 7.04
CA SER A 250 3.01 -6.02 7.71
C SER A 250 4.19 -6.72 7.06
N VAL A 251 5.27 -6.89 7.81
CA VAL A 251 6.43 -7.66 7.34
C VAL A 251 6.04 -9.12 7.08
N LYS A 252 5.13 -9.68 7.91
CA LYS A 252 4.65 -11.06 7.79
C LYS A 252 3.92 -11.33 6.47
N THR A 253 3.04 -10.41 6.07
CA THR A 253 2.24 -10.53 4.83
C THR A 253 2.81 -9.72 3.67
N THR A 254 3.97 -9.09 3.86
CA THR A 254 4.64 -8.21 2.89
C THR A 254 3.85 -6.94 2.50
N LYS A 255 2.81 -6.60 3.27
CA LYS A 255 1.95 -5.44 3.00
C LYS A 255 2.75 -4.13 3.06
N ASN A 256 2.74 -3.37 1.97
CA ASN A 256 3.30 -2.02 1.79
C ASN A 256 4.79 -1.87 2.17
N ILE A 257 5.55 -2.96 2.29
CA ILE A 257 6.99 -2.92 2.55
C ILE A 257 7.74 -2.28 1.36
N ASP A 258 7.31 -2.61 0.15
CA ASP A 258 7.73 -2.00 -1.11
C ASP A 258 7.51 -0.49 -1.10
N LYS A 259 6.33 0.00 -0.67
CA LYS A 259 6.03 1.44 -0.62
C LYS A 259 6.94 2.19 0.33
N ALA A 260 7.20 1.64 1.52
CA ALA A 260 8.13 2.22 2.48
C ALA A 260 9.57 2.27 1.92
N LEU A 261 10.03 1.20 1.27
CA LEU A 261 11.34 1.16 0.62
C LEU A 261 11.42 2.13 -0.58
N ASN A 262 10.33 2.28 -1.34
CA ASN A 262 10.25 3.22 -2.45
C ASN A 262 10.40 4.67 -2.00
N PHE A 263 9.85 5.02 -0.83
CA PHE A 263 10.04 6.34 -0.23
C PHE A 263 11.49 6.60 0.17
N VAL A 264 12.13 5.61 0.81
CA VAL A 264 13.57 5.70 1.14
C VAL A 264 14.39 5.83 -0.13
N ALA A 265 14.12 5.01 -1.15
CA ALA A 265 14.82 5.02 -2.41
C ALA A 265 14.64 6.35 -3.16
N SER A 266 13.40 6.83 -3.37
CA SER A 266 13.14 8.07 -4.11
C SER A 266 13.82 9.29 -3.47
N THR A 267 13.89 9.31 -2.14
CA THR A 267 14.56 10.36 -1.37
C THR A 267 16.09 10.19 -1.38
N ALA A 268 16.59 8.95 -1.35
CA ALA A 268 18.02 8.63 -1.34
C ALA A 268 18.70 8.85 -2.69
N LEU A 269 17.92 8.91 -3.78
CA LEU A 269 18.43 8.66 -5.12
C LEU A 269 18.38 9.84 -6.09
N SER A 270 19.56 10.14 -6.61
CA SER A 270 19.78 10.59 -7.99
C SER A 270 19.97 9.42 -8.98
N ASP A 271 19.95 8.15 -8.51
CA ASP A 271 20.23 6.95 -9.32
C ASP A 271 19.02 6.54 -10.17
N GLN A 272 19.25 6.44 -11.48
CA GLN A 272 18.23 6.17 -12.49
C GLN A 272 17.70 4.72 -12.45
N ALA A 273 18.48 3.74 -11.98
CA ALA A 273 18.13 2.32 -12.02
C ALA A 273 17.17 1.92 -10.88
N LEU A 274 17.40 2.42 -9.67
CA LEU A 274 16.44 2.25 -8.59
C LEU A 274 15.20 3.13 -8.79
N ARG A 275 15.34 4.34 -9.37
CA ARG A 275 14.17 5.11 -9.84
C ARG A 275 13.36 4.30 -10.86
N HIS A 276 14.00 3.66 -11.83
CA HIS A 276 13.31 2.77 -12.78
C HIS A 276 12.66 1.55 -12.12
N PHE A 277 13.25 0.99 -11.06
CA PHE A 277 12.64 -0.08 -10.27
C PHE A 277 11.35 0.40 -9.60
N VAL A 278 11.41 1.57 -8.93
CA VAL A 278 10.25 2.19 -8.29
C VAL A 278 9.20 2.55 -9.35
N ASP A 279 9.63 3.19 -10.44
CA ASP A 279 8.77 3.62 -11.56
C ASP A 279 8.16 2.43 -12.31
N ALA A 280 8.85 1.30 -12.47
CA ALA A 280 8.33 0.13 -13.18
C ALA A 280 7.24 -0.58 -12.36
N GLU A 281 7.42 -0.72 -11.05
CA GLU A 281 6.41 -1.31 -10.17
C GLU A 281 5.20 -0.37 -10.01
N ILE A 282 5.48 0.94 -9.89
CA ILE A 282 4.47 2.00 -9.99
C ILE A 282 3.76 1.95 -11.35
N THR A 283 4.46 1.78 -12.47
CA THR A 283 3.89 1.73 -13.82
C THR A 283 3.04 0.48 -14.01
N ARG A 284 3.42 -0.65 -13.40
CA ARG A 284 2.66 -1.90 -13.42
C ARG A 284 1.35 -1.78 -12.64
N LEU A 285 1.39 -1.14 -11.46
CA LEU A 285 0.20 -0.84 -10.66
C LEU A 285 -0.68 0.22 -11.33
N ASN A 286 -0.07 1.27 -11.90
CA ASN A 286 -0.72 2.34 -12.65
C ASN A 286 -1.33 1.89 -13.97
N ARG A 287 -0.74 0.90 -14.67
CA ARG A 287 -1.31 0.37 -15.92
C ARG A 287 -2.66 -0.28 -15.62
N ASN A 288 -2.73 -1.12 -14.58
CA ASN A 288 -3.97 -1.79 -14.22
C ASN A 288 -5.05 -0.80 -13.72
N LEU A 289 -4.73 0.09 -12.77
CA LEU A 289 -5.70 1.07 -12.25
C LEU A 289 -6.06 2.13 -13.31
N GLY A 290 -5.09 2.57 -14.11
CA GLY A 290 -5.28 3.54 -15.18
C GLY A 290 -6.11 3.01 -16.35
N GLU A 291 -6.01 1.71 -16.67
CA GLU A 291 -6.88 1.06 -17.67
C GLU A 291 -8.34 1.00 -17.20
N PHE A 292 -8.58 0.67 -15.93
CA PHE A 292 -9.94 0.73 -15.36
C PHE A 292 -10.50 2.16 -15.37
N TYR A 293 -9.70 3.16 -14.98
CA TYR A 293 -10.11 4.56 -15.07
C TYR A 293 -10.53 4.95 -16.50
N LYS A 294 -9.70 4.62 -17.50
CA LYS A 294 -9.98 4.94 -18.90
C LYS A 294 -11.24 4.24 -19.41
N ALA A 295 -11.42 2.96 -19.07
CA ALA A 295 -12.61 2.20 -19.45
C ALA A 295 -13.89 2.83 -18.88
N TYR A 296 -13.91 3.17 -17.59
CA TYR A 296 -15.07 3.82 -16.98
C TYR A 296 -15.35 5.21 -17.55
N VAL A 297 -14.32 5.98 -17.89
CA VAL A 297 -14.48 7.29 -18.53
C VAL A 297 -15.08 7.14 -19.93
N GLU A 298 -14.62 6.20 -20.75
CA GLU A 298 -15.19 6.00 -22.09
C GLU A 298 -16.62 5.47 -22.03
N GLU A 299 -16.91 4.49 -21.17
CA GLU A 299 -18.29 4.02 -20.95
C GLU A 299 -19.22 5.15 -20.47
N ALA A 300 -18.74 6.02 -19.58
CA ALA A 300 -19.50 7.17 -19.10
C ALA A 300 -19.83 8.15 -20.24
N LYS A 301 -18.90 8.42 -21.15
CA LYS A 301 -19.13 9.31 -22.31
C LYS A 301 -20.18 8.74 -23.26
N VAL A 302 -20.09 7.45 -23.57
CA VAL A 302 -21.05 6.75 -24.44
C VAL A 302 -22.45 6.85 -23.82
N LEU A 303 -22.59 6.49 -22.54
CA LEU A 303 -23.86 6.54 -21.82
C LEU A 303 -24.43 7.96 -21.70
N GLU A 304 -23.58 8.99 -21.51
CA GLU A 304 -24.02 10.39 -21.53
C GLU A 304 -24.54 10.79 -22.91
N SER A 305 -23.87 10.37 -23.99
CA SER A 305 -24.28 10.68 -25.36
C SER A 305 -25.60 10.01 -25.77
N GLU A 306 -25.88 8.83 -25.19
CA GLU A 306 -27.13 8.08 -25.38
C GLU A 306 -28.28 8.57 -24.47
N GLY A 307 -28.05 9.60 -23.65
CA GLY A 307 -29.05 10.14 -22.73
C GLY A 307 -29.25 9.31 -21.45
N HIS A 308 -28.41 8.30 -21.21
CA HIS A 308 -28.45 7.47 -20.00
C HIS A 308 -27.68 8.11 -18.83
N PHE A 309 -28.06 9.34 -18.46
CA PHE A 309 -27.30 10.19 -17.52
C PHE A 309 -27.07 9.55 -16.14
N LYS A 310 -28.02 8.78 -15.63
CA LYS A 310 -27.90 8.08 -14.33
C LYS A 310 -26.86 6.96 -14.39
N LYS A 311 -26.80 6.21 -15.50
CA LYS A 311 -25.78 5.17 -15.74
C LYS A 311 -24.42 5.79 -16.03
N ALA A 312 -24.38 6.91 -16.75
CA ALA A 312 -23.15 7.68 -16.95
C ALA A 312 -22.56 8.14 -15.61
N ALA A 313 -23.39 8.67 -14.69
CA ALA A 313 -22.94 9.13 -13.38
C ALA A 313 -22.34 8.01 -12.52
N ASP A 314 -22.91 6.80 -12.57
CA ASP A 314 -22.33 5.61 -11.91
C ASP A 314 -20.91 5.30 -12.42
N ARG A 315 -20.70 5.36 -13.74
CA ARG A 315 -19.38 5.13 -14.35
C ARG A 315 -18.38 6.23 -13.99
N VAL A 316 -18.80 7.50 -13.95
CA VAL A 316 -17.93 8.60 -13.48
C VAL A 316 -17.58 8.45 -11.99
N LEU A 317 -18.50 7.98 -11.15
CA LEU A 317 -18.22 7.72 -9.73
C LEU A 317 -17.20 6.59 -9.55
N LYS A 318 -17.30 5.52 -10.33
CA LYS A 318 -16.30 4.44 -10.35
C LYS A 318 -14.93 4.94 -10.81
N ALA A 319 -14.88 5.78 -11.85
CA ALA A 319 -13.65 6.42 -12.30
C ALA A 319 -13.02 7.32 -11.21
N LYS A 320 -13.84 8.05 -10.46
CA LYS A 320 -13.40 8.89 -9.33
C LYS A 320 -12.71 8.08 -8.24
N LEU A 321 -13.34 6.98 -7.80
CA LEU A 321 -12.81 6.12 -6.73
C LEU A 321 -11.44 5.56 -7.07
N VAL A 322 -11.22 5.18 -8.33
CA VAL A 322 -9.91 4.74 -8.83
C VAL A 322 -8.86 5.85 -8.70
N GLN A 323 -9.21 7.10 -9.03
CA GLN A 323 -8.29 8.24 -8.91
C GLN A 323 -8.04 8.67 -7.46
N GLU A 324 -9.02 8.55 -6.57
CA GLU A 324 -8.83 8.79 -5.13
C GLU A 324 -7.86 7.78 -4.51
N GLU A 325 -7.94 6.51 -4.92
CA GLU A 325 -7.02 5.47 -4.48
C GLU A 325 -5.60 5.71 -5.00
N LEU A 326 -5.45 6.10 -6.28
CA LEU A 326 -4.17 6.55 -6.82
C LEU A 326 -3.63 7.76 -6.05
N PHE A 327 -4.47 8.73 -5.70
CA PHE A 327 -4.04 9.89 -4.94
C PHE A 327 -3.54 9.52 -3.53
N LYS A 328 -4.24 8.63 -2.82
CA LYS A 328 -3.82 8.10 -1.51
C LYS A 328 -2.47 7.36 -1.56
N GLN A 329 -2.15 6.76 -2.70
CA GLN A 329 -0.86 6.12 -2.94
C GLN A 329 0.27 7.09 -3.31
N GLY A 330 0.01 8.41 -3.25
CA GLY A 330 1.01 9.47 -3.44
C GLY A 330 1.04 10.05 -4.86
N PHE A 331 0.10 9.67 -5.74
CA PHE A 331 0.09 10.17 -7.12
C PHE A 331 -0.63 11.53 -7.21
N SER A 332 0.15 12.60 -7.08
CA SER A 332 -0.37 13.98 -7.09
C SER A 332 -1.18 14.36 -8.33
N LYS A 333 -0.89 13.75 -9.50
CA LYS A 333 -1.66 13.98 -10.74
C LYS A 333 -3.10 13.46 -10.67
N ALA A 334 -3.38 12.45 -9.84
CA ALA A 334 -4.70 11.87 -9.69
C ALA A 334 -5.70 12.84 -9.05
N ALA A 335 -5.23 13.78 -8.21
CA ALA A 335 -6.07 14.83 -7.62
C ALA A 335 -6.81 15.67 -8.68
N LYS A 336 -6.13 15.98 -9.81
CA LYS A 336 -6.74 16.74 -10.92
C LYS A 336 -7.84 15.93 -11.60
N GLU A 337 -7.67 14.62 -11.74
CA GLU A 337 -8.67 13.74 -12.32
C GLU A 337 -9.87 13.53 -11.38
N VAL A 338 -9.65 13.43 -10.07
CA VAL A 338 -10.74 13.45 -9.06
C VAL A 338 -11.60 14.72 -9.19
N GLN A 339 -10.96 15.88 -9.35
CA GLN A 339 -11.69 17.14 -9.56
C GLN A 339 -12.51 17.15 -10.84
N LYS A 340 -11.98 16.60 -11.95
CA LYS A 340 -12.73 16.45 -13.20
C LYS A 340 -13.94 15.52 -13.03
N CYS A 341 -13.77 14.39 -12.35
CA CYS A 341 -14.89 13.48 -12.08
C CYS A 341 -15.95 14.17 -11.20
N ASN A 342 -15.57 14.94 -10.19
CA ASN A 342 -16.52 15.71 -9.37
C ASN A 342 -17.31 16.73 -10.20
N ALA A 343 -16.63 17.49 -11.06
CA ALA A 343 -17.29 18.46 -11.95
C ALA A 343 -18.25 17.77 -12.93
N TRP A 344 -17.86 16.62 -13.47
CA TRP A 344 -18.69 15.85 -14.39
C TRP A 344 -19.92 15.24 -13.70
N LEU A 345 -19.76 14.69 -12.49
CA LEU A 345 -20.88 14.23 -11.66
C LEU A 345 -21.87 15.36 -11.36
N ALA A 346 -21.37 16.57 -11.07
CA ALA A 346 -22.22 17.74 -10.83
C ALA A 346 -23.02 18.13 -12.09
N LYS A 347 -22.42 18.06 -13.28
CA LYS A 347 -23.10 18.30 -14.56
C LYS A 347 -24.18 17.25 -14.83
N LEU A 348 -23.85 15.97 -14.68
CA LEU A 348 -24.80 14.88 -14.89
C LEU A 348 -25.99 14.97 -13.92
N ALA A 349 -25.74 15.37 -12.66
CA ALA A 349 -26.80 15.57 -11.68
C ALA A 349 -27.82 16.65 -12.07
N GLN A 350 -27.44 17.64 -12.89
CA GLN A 350 -28.36 18.65 -13.43
C GLN A 350 -29.24 18.12 -14.55
N GLN A 351 -28.79 17.10 -15.30
CA GLN A 351 -29.52 16.48 -16.40
C GLN A 351 -30.36 15.25 -15.99
N ILE A 352 -30.17 14.78 -14.76
CA ILE A 352 -30.98 13.71 -14.15
C ILE A 352 -32.25 14.29 -13.48
N LYS A 353 -32.31 15.61 -13.28
CA LYS A 353 -33.53 16.34 -12.87
C LYS A 353 -34.43 16.56 -14.07
#